data_AF-A0A430CLR6-F1
#
_entry.id   AF-A0A430CLR6-F1
#
_cell.length_a   1.000
_cell.length_b   1.000
_cell.length_c   1.000
_cell.angle_alpha   90.00
_cell.angle_beta   90.00
_cell.angle_gamma   90.00
#
_symmetry.space_group_name_H-M   'P 1'
#
loop_
_entity.id
_entity.type
_entity.pdbx_description
1 polymer ?
#
loop_
_entity_poly.entity_id
_entity_poly.type
_entity_poly.pdbx_seq_one_letter_code
_entity_poly.pdbx_strand_id
1 'polypeptide(L)'
;MRRFACLAPLALLALAACGSKDGDTDSDVAPGNFTPPGTARPTPLAGVAQVTPLKAYIGQYPNDAVDGVTFFDRTEVAGALHDAVGDQKLVQRIISRGAVTVPIFAMGATGLAAHGCTPHDCADNNWTMQMDMKTGKAQVCYHDRDTMGDRSQWYMGGAPVTRPGECPQE
;
A
#
# COMPACT_ATOMS: atom_id res chain seq x y z
N MET A 1 -20.38 -14.78 -75.92
CA MET A 1 -20.15 -16.23 -76.02
C MET A 1 -18.69 -16.50 -76.34
N ARG A 2 -17.90 -16.98 -75.38
CA ARG A 2 -16.84 -18.00 -75.53
C ARG A 2 -16.10 -18.13 -74.19
N ARG A 3 -16.17 -19.33 -73.63
CA ARG A 3 -15.43 -19.79 -72.44
C ARG A 3 -14.19 -20.55 -72.90
N PHE A 4 -13.34 -20.83 -71.91
CA PHE A 4 -12.30 -21.86 -71.76
C PHE A 4 -10.91 -21.24 -71.53
N ALA A 5 -10.11 -21.62 -70.55
CA ALA A 5 -10.20 -22.34 -69.27
C ALA A 5 -8.74 -22.53 -68.79
N CYS A 6 -8.56 -23.03 -67.56
CA CYS A 6 -7.32 -23.51 -66.92
C CYS A 6 -6.51 -22.43 -66.18
N LEU A 7 -6.14 -22.55 -64.90
CA LEU A 7 -6.09 -23.67 -63.96
C LEU A 7 -6.44 -23.24 -62.52
N ALA A 8 -7.07 -24.15 -61.79
CA ALA A 8 -7.26 -24.20 -60.32
C ALA A 8 -5.92 -24.61 -59.62
N PRO A 9 -5.77 -24.73 -58.26
CA PRO A 9 -6.83 -25.02 -57.28
C PRO A 9 -6.63 -24.58 -55.78
N LEU A 10 -7.64 -24.97 -54.99
CA LEU A 10 -7.62 -25.50 -53.62
C LEU A 10 -7.32 -24.59 -52.39
N ALA A 11 -8.36 -24.59 -51.53
CA ALA A 11 -8.44 -24.24 -50.13
C ALA A 11 -7.28 -24.74 -49.23
N LEU A 12 -7.08 -24.04 -48.11
CA LEU A 12 -6.89 -24.62 -46.77
C LEU A 12 -7.11 -23.55 -45.69
N LEU A 13 -8.27 -23.63 -45.03
CA LEU A 13 -8.44 -23.21 -43.65
C LEU A 13 -7.57 -24.11 -42.77
N ALA A 14 -6.66 -23.53 -42.00
CA ALA A 14 -6.00 -24.22 -40.89
C ALA A 14 -6.07 -23.34 -39.65
N LEU A 15 -7.02 -23.67 -38.76
CA LEU A 15 -6.84 -23.43 -37.33
C LEU A 15 -5.62 -24.25 -36.89
N ALA A 16 -4.61 -23.59 -36.34
CA ALA A 16 -3.62 -24.21 -35.48
C ALA A 16 -3.56 -23.44 -34.17
N ALA A 17 -4.39 -23.89 -33.23
CA ALA A 17 -4.13 -23.76 -31.81
C ALA A 17 -3.03 -24.77 -31.39
N CYS A 18 -2.44 -24.52 -30.21
CA CYS A 18 -1.35 -25.26 -29.53
C CYS A 18 0.05 -24.95 -30.10
N GLY A 19 1.01 -24.40 -29.36
CA GLY A 19 1.33 -24.62 -27.96
C GLY A 19 2.46 -25.65 -27.88
N SER A 20 3.71 -25.18 -27.70
CA SER A 20 4.93 -25.86 -27.20
C SER A 20 6.08 -24.84 -27.38
N LYS A 21 6.60 -24.20 -26.33
CA LYS A 21 7.50 -24.67 -25.25
C LYS A 21 8.93 -24.93 -25.72
N ASP A 22 9.83 -24.24 -25.01
CA ASP A 22 11.30 -24.23 -25.02
C ASP A 22 11.89 -23.37 -26.15
N GLY A 23 12.66 -22.31 -25.92
CA GLY A 23 13.38 -21.88 -24.73
C GLY A 23 14.68 -21.29 -25.27
N ASP A 24 14.80 -19.98 -25.34
CA ASP A 24 16.09 -19.30 -25.27
C ASP A 24 15.88 -17.81 -25.00
N THR A 25 16.27 -17.44 -23.78
CA THR A 25 17.03 -16.22 -23.45
C THR A 25 16.71 -14.94 -24.22
N ASP A 26 15.81 -14.13 -23.65
CA ASP A 26 16.12 -12.70 -23.48
C ASP A 26 16.05 -12.36 -21.99
N SER A 27 17.19 -12.65 -21.37
CA SER A 27 17.64 -12.04 -20.14
C SER A 27 17.79 -10.53 -20.36
N ASP A 28 16.73 -9.76 -20.11
CA ASP A 28 16.89 -8.38 -19.65
C ASP A 28 17.42 -8.42 -18.21
N VAL A 29 18.68 -8.84 -18.11
CA VAL A 29 19.54 -8.64 -16.95
C VAL A 29 19.70 -7.13 -16.83
N ALA A 30 18.87 -6.53 -15.99
CA ALA A 30 19.27 -5.32 -15.30
C ALA A 30 20.68 -5.60 -14.72
N PRO A 31 21.68 -4.74 -14.99
CA PRO A 31 23.02 -4.96 -14.47
C PRO A 31 22.94 -5.16 -12.96
N GLY A 32 23.57 -6.24 -12.51
CA GLY A 32 23.25 -6.95 -11.28
C GLY A 32 23.27 -6.12 -10.00
N ASN A 33 22.50 -6.64 -9.04
CA ASN A 33 22.60 -6.41 -7.61
C ASN A 33 22.27 -5.02 -7.05
N PHE A 34 21.57 -4.15 -7.78
CA PHE A 34 20.87 -3.06 -7.11
C PHE A 34 19.58 -3.59 -6.46
N THR A 35 19.72 -4.17 -5.27
CA THR A 35 18.61 -4.20 -4.32
C THR A 35 18.52 -2.79 -3.74
N PRO A 36 17.46 -2.01 -4.05
CA PRO A 36 17.29 -0.72 -3.41
C PRO A 36 17.36 -0.93 -1.89
N PRO A 37 18.14 -0.14 -1.14
CA PRO A 37 18.11 -0.24 0.30
C PRO A 37 16.64 -0.10 0.75
N GLY A 38 16.19 -1.04 1.59
CA GLY A 38 14.85 -0.95 2.17
C GLY A 38 14.68 0.42 2.81
N THR A 39 13.49 1.02 2.70
CA THR A 39 13.26 2.39 3.15
C THR A 39 13.78 2.58 4.56
N ALA A 40 14.85 3.37 4.67
CA ALA A 40 15.54 3.63 5.92
C ALA A 40 14.59 4.36 6.87
N ARG A 41 14.78 4.13 8.17
CA ARG A 41 14.02 4.85 9.19
C ARG A 41 14.24 6.36 8.99
N PRO A 42 13.18 7.18 9.05
CA PRO A 42 13.33 8.63 8.96
C PRO A 42 14.29 9.12 10.03
N THR A 43 15.28 9.92 9.63
CA THR A 43 16.18 10.60 10.56
C THR A 43 15.74 12.06 10.63
N PRO A 44 15.33 12.58 11.80
CA PRO A 44 15.01 14.00 11.94
C PRO A 44 16.20 14.87 11.53
N LEU A 45 15.93 15.92 10.77
CA LEU A 45 16.93 16.93 10.44
C LEU A 45 17.28 17.73 11.71
N ALA A 46 18.57 17.83 12.02
CA ALA A 46 19.04 18.60 13.16
C ALA A 46 18.62 20.08 13.04
N GLY A 47 18.05 20.65 14.10
CA GLY A 47 17.61 22.05 14.14
C GLY A 47 16.24 22.33 13.52
N VAL A 48 15.58 21.33 12.91
CA VAL A 48 14.20 21.46 12.40
C VAL A 48 13.24 20.86 13.42
N ALA A 49 12.62 21.71 14.23
CA ALA A 49 11.56 21.29 15.15
C ALA A 49 10.22 21.27 14.41
N GLN A 50 9.53 20.12 14.44
CA GLN A 50 8.14 20.02 14.02
C GLN A 50 7.26 20.67 15.10
N VAL A 51 6.93 21.96 14.93
CA VAL A 51 6.20 22.74 15.97
C VAL A 51 4.69 22.65 15.83
N THR A 52 4.17 22.24 14.67
CA THR A 52 2.74 22.12 14.42
C THR A 52 2.17 20.94 15.21
N PRO A 53 1.16 21.13 16.09
CA PRO A 53 0.59 20.03 16.86
C PRO A 53 -0.03 18.94 15.98
N LEU A 54 0.14 17.65 16.30
CA LEU A 54 -0.44 16.53 15.52
C LEU A 54 -1.97 16.65 15.32
N LYS A 55 -2.68 17.20 16.30
CA LYS A 55 -4.12 17.47 16.19
C LYS A 55 -4.51 18.37 15.02
N ALA A 56 -3.58 19.14 14.45
CA ALA A 56 -3.84 19.99 13.30
C ALA A 56 -4.11 19.21 12.01
N TYR A 57 -3.74 17.92 11.96
CA TYR A 57 -4.06 17.04 10.83
C TYR A 57 -5.46 16.46 10.90
N ILE A 58 -6.17 16.56 12.04
CA ILE A 58 -7.55 16.07 12.13
C ILE A 58 -8.43 16.83 11.12
N GLY A 59 -9.18 16.10 10.32
CA GLY A 59 -9.99 16.60 9.21
C GLY A 59 -9.23 16.84 7.90
N GLN A 60 -7.90 16.66 7.88
CA GLN A 60 -7.08 16.71 6.67
C GLN A 60 -6.87 15.30 6.12
N TYR A 61 -6.69 15.16 4.81
CA TYR A 61 -6.25 13.87 4.25
C TYR A 61 -4.78 13.62 4.59
N PRO A 62 -4.32 12.35 4.71
CA PRO A 62 -2.93 12.05 5.05
C PRO A 62 -1.89 12.69 4.10
N ASN A 63 -2.27 12.93 2.85
CA ASN A 63 -1.44 13.56 1.83
C ASN A 63 -1.54 15.09 1.78
N ASP A 64 -2.46 15.68 2.54
CA ASP A 64 -2.56 17.14 2.67
C ASP A 64 -1.44 17.64 3.57
N ALA A 65 -0.76 18.69 3.11
CA ALA A 65 0.30 19.31 3.89
C ALA A 65 -0.29 20.29 4.90
N VAL A 66 0.09 20.14 6.17
CA VAL A 66 -0.13 21.15 7.22
C VAL A 66 1.22 21.80 7.48
N ASP A 67 1.30 23.12 7.28
CA ASP A 67 2.56 23.88 7.33
C ASP A 67 3.68 23.29 6.44
N GLY A 68 3.29 22.74 5.29
CA GLY A 68 4.23 22.19 4.30
C GLY A 68 4.69 20.75 4.56
N VAL A 69 4.20 20.08 5.60
CA VAL A 69 4.55 18.68 5.93
C VAL A 69 3.30 17.82 5.88
N THR A 70 3.33 16.69 5.16
CA THR A 70 2.21 15.72 5.15
C THR A 70 2.22 14.87 6.42
N PHE A 71 1.12 14.18 6.72
CA PHE A 71 0.98 13.45 7.98
C PHE A 71 2.06 12.37 8.15
N PHE A 72 2.31 11.56 7.12
CA PHE A 72 3.32 10.50 7.16
C PHE A 72 4.76 11.00 6.99
N ASP A 73 4.96 12.26 6.56
CA ASP A 73 6.31 12.88 6.52
C ASP A 73 6.75 13.43 7.89
N ARG A 74 5.84 13.48 8.88
CA ARG A 74 6.17 13.84 10.26
C ARG A 74 7.07 12.76 10.86
N THR A 75 8.26 13.14 11.33
CA THR A 75 9.24 12.21 11.87
C THR A 75 8.67 11.31 12.97
N GLU A 76 7.88 11.87 13.89
CA GLU A 76 7.25 11.14 14.99
C GLU A 76 6.16 10.16 14.51
N VAL A 77 5.43 10.49 13.44
CA VAL A 77 4.41 9.61 12.86
C VAL A 77 5.07 8.47 12.10
N ALA A 78 6.02 8.80 11.23
CA ALA A 78 6.77 7.82 10.46
C ALA A 78 7.55 6.87 11.39
N GLY A 79 8.22 7.41 12.42
CA GLY A 79 8.89 6.62 13.44
C GLY A 79 7.95 5.65 14.15
N ALA A 80 6.79 6.14 14.61
CA ALA A 80 5.80 5.31 15.28
C ALA A 80 5.22 4.22 14.37
N LEU A 81 4.97 4.53 13.09
CA LEU A 81 4.50 3.57 12.09
C LEU A 81 5.53 2.44 11.88
N HIS A 82 6.80 2.81 11.64
CA HIS A 82 7.88 1.84 11.49
C HIS A 82 8.05 0.97 12.74
N ASP A 83 8.02 1.58 13.92
CA ASP A 83 8.17 0.89 15.19
C ASP A 83 7.00 -0.07 15.45
N ALA A 84 5.77 0.27 15.03
CA ALA A 84 4.60 -0.57 15.20
C ALA A 84 4.60 -1.78 14.25
N VAL A 85 4.96 -1.57 12.99
CA VAL A 85 4.74 -2.55 11.90
C VAL A 85 5.94 -3.48 11.69
N GLY A 86 7.16 -2.95 11.64
CA GLY A 86 8.39 -3.71 11.33
C GLY A 86 8.50 -4.25 9.89
N ASP A 87 7.39 -4.62 9.25
CA ASP A 87 7.33 -5.03 7.83
C ASP A 87 7.31 -3.81 6.89
N GLN A 88 8.41 -3.66 6.13
CA GLN A 88 8.56 -2.55 5.19
C GLN A 88 7.51 -2.56 4.07
N LYS A 89 7.03 -3.72 3.61
CA LYS A 89 6.02 -3.78 2.55
C LYS A 89 4.68 -3.23 3.02
N LEU A 90 4.30 -3.55 4.26
CA LEU A 90 3.08 -3.02 4.85
C LEU A 90 3.21 -1.51 5.14
N VAL A 91 4.37 -1.05 5.63
CA VAL A 91 4.62 0.40 5.78
C VAL A 91 4.48 1.12 4.43
N GLN A 92 5.06 0.60 3.36
CA GLN A 92 4.94 1.18 2.02
C GLN A 92 3.50 1.19 1.51
N ARG A 93 2.72 0.15 1.80
CA ARG A 93 1.27 0.13 1.47
C ARG A 93 0.51 1.25 2.19
N ILE A 94 0.80 1.48 3.47
CA ILE A 94 0.11 2.48 4.30
C ILE A 94 0.43 3.91 3.84
N ILE A 95 1.69 4.20 3.52
CA ILE A 95 2.09 5.57 3.09
C ILE A 95 1.91 5.81 1.59
N SER A 96 1.39 4.82 0.85
CA SER A 96 1.25 4.91 -0.60
C SER A 96 0.26 6.02 -1.00
N ARG A 97 0.66 6.86 -1.94
CA ARG A 97 -0.23 7.85 -2.60
C ARG A 97 -1.30 7.22 -3.49
N GLY A 98 -1.22 5.91 -3.74
CA GLY A 98 -2.20 5.16 -4.51
C GLY A 98 -3.36 4.61 -3.68
N ALA A 99 -3.32 4.71 -2.35
CA ALA A 99 -4.43 4.30 -1.50
C ALA A 99 -5.59 5.30 -1.58
N VAL A 100 -6.83 4.80 -1.51
CA VAL A 100 -7.97 5.66 -1.21
C VAL A 100 -7.95 5.92 0.29
N THR A 101 -7.91 7.19 0.68
CA THR A 101 -7.85 7.60 2.09
C THR A 101 -9.04 8.47 2.45
N VAL A 102 -9.38 8.50 3.73
CA VAL A 102 -10.36 9.44 4.30
C VAL A 102 -9.62 10.51 5.13
N PRO A 103 -10.29 11.62 5.51
CA PRO A 103 -9.71 12.57 6.46
C PRO A 103 -9.29 11.89 7.76
N ILE A 104 -8.18 12.33 8.34
CA ILE A 104 -7.69 11.85 9.63
C ILE A 104 -8.72 12.21 10.71
N PHE A 105 -9.09 11.24 11.53
CA PHE A 105 -10.14 11.41 12.55
C PHE A 105 -9.59 11.25 13.96
N ALA A 106 -10.31 11.82 14.93
CA ALA A 106 -9.96 11.70 16.34
C ALA A 106 -10.34 10.31 16.87
N MET A 107 -9.53 9.77 17.77
CA MET A 107 -9.80 8.51 18.46
C MET A 107 -9.78 8.75 19.97
N GLY A 108 -10.95 9.00 20.55
CA GLY A 108 -11.07 9.40 21.94
C GLY A 108 -10.39 10.75 22.23
N ALA A 109 -9.90 10.95 23.46
CA ALA A 109 -9.35 12.24 23.89
C ALA A 109 -7.90 12.50 23.43
N THR A 110 -7.14 11.44 23.12
CA THR A 110 -5.69 11.52 22.88
C THR A 110 -5.23 10.81 21.64
N GLY A 111 -6.11 10.06 20.98
CA GLY A 111 -5.80 9.35 19.75
C GLY A 111 -6.18 10.15 18.51
N LEU A 112 -5.51 9.83 17.41
CA LEU A 112 -5.96 10.14 16.06
C LEU A 112 -5.70 8.92 15.18
N ALA A 113 -6.39 8.83 14.05
CA ALA A 113 -6.22 7.74 13.10
C ALA A 113 -6.20 8.21 11.65
N ALA A 114 -5.32 7.58 10.88
CA ALA A 114 -5.34 7.62 9.43
C ALA A 114 -5.85 6.27 8.93
N HIS A 115 -6.78 6.30 7.98
CA HIS A 115 -7.34 5.11 7.36
C HIS A 115 -7.20 5.19 5.85
N GLY A 116 -7.00 4.04 5.24
CA GLY A 116 -7.05 3.91 3.80
C GLY A 116 -7.27 2.49 3.33
N CYS A 117 -7.50 2.38 2.03
CA CYS A 117 -7.84 1.12 1.37
C CYS A 117 -7.29 1.03 -0.05
N THR A 118 -7.32 -0.19 -0.58
CA THR A 118 -7.08 -0.45 -2.00
C THR A 118 -8.20 0.18 -2.84
N PRO A 119 -7.88 0.91 -3.93
CA PRO A 119 -8.90 1.47 -4.82
C PRO A 119 -9.88 0.41 -5.32
N HIS A 120 -11.17 0.74 -5.26
CA HIS A 120 -12.29 -0.12 -5.66
C HIS A 120 -12.48 -1.39 -4.80
N ASP A 121 -11.75 -1.52 -3.68
CA ASP A 121 -11.76 -2.73 -2.85
C ASP A 121 -11.64 -2.41 -1.35
N CYS A 122 -12.34 -1.37 -0.90
CA CYS A 122 -12.19 -0.85 0.46
C CYS A 122 -12.78 -1.73 1.56
N ALA A 123 -13.79 -2.54 1.23
CA ALA A 123 -14.34 -3.49 2.19
C ALA A 123 -13.32 -4.60 2.53
N ASP A 124 -12.53 -5.04 1.55
CA ASP A 124 -11.76 -6.28 1.68
C ASP A 124 -10.29 -6.01 1.98
N ASN A 125 -9.78 -4.86 1.56
CA ASN A 125 -8.37 -4.51 1.65
C ASN A 125 -8.21 -3.10 2.20
N ASN A 126 -8.06 -3.01 3.52
CA ASN A 126 -7.96 -1.74 4.23
C ASN A 126 -6.95 -1.78 5.39
N TRP A 127 -6.61 -0.60 5.87
CA TRP A 127 -5.69 -0.41 6.99
C TRP A 127 -6.10 0.80 7.81
N THR A 128 -5.77 0.77 9.09
CA THR A 128 -5.91 1.92 9.98
C THR A 128 -4.68 2.03 10.86
N MET A 129 -3.97 3.15 10.76
CA MET A 129 -2.95 3.54 11.73
C MET A 129 -3.59 4.38 12.82
N GLN A 130 -3.45 3.97 14.07
CA GLN A 130 -3.88 4.74 15.23
C GLN A 130 -2.66 5.19 16.01
N MET A 131 -2.60 6.47 16.37
CA MET A 131 -1.51 7.03 17.16
C MET A 131 -2.06 7.71 18.40
N ASP A 132 -1.48 7.39 19.56
CA ASP A 132 -1.73 8.13 20.80
C ASP A 132 -0.78 9.33 20.87
N MET A 133 -1.34 10.54 20.82
CA MET A 133 -0.57 11.80 20.80
C MET A 133 0.17 12.08 22.11
N LYS A 134 -0.20 11.44 23.22
CA LYS A 134 0.48 11.65 24.52
C LYS A 134 1.76 10.83 24.63
N THR A 135 1.71 9.59 24.17
CA THR A 135 2.81 8.61 24.27
C THR A 135 3.65 8.53 23.01
N GLY A 136 3.14 9.03 21.87
CA GLY A 136 3.78 8.94 20.56
C GLY A 136 3.80 7.52 20.00
N LYS A 137 3.10 6.56 20.62
CA LYS A 137 3.03 5.18 20.16
C LYS A 137 1.91 5.00 19.13
N ALA A 138 2.15 4.15 18.15
CA ALA A 138 1.15 3.74 17.18
C ALA A 138 0.81 2.26 17.30
N GLN A 139 -0.40 1.92 16.84
CA GLN A 139 -0.78 0.58 16.47
C GLN A 139 -1.40 0.62 15.07
N VAL A 140 -1.24 -0.46 14.32
CA VAL A 140 -1.73 -0.55 12.95
C VAL A 140 -2.61 -1.77 12.82
N CYS A 141 -3.82 -1.58 12.30
CA CYS A 141 -4.65 -2.65 11.80
C CYS A 141 -4.43 -2.80 10.29
N TYR A 142 -4.31 -4.04 9.82
CA TYR A 142 -4.32 -4.39 8.41
C TYR A 142 -5.34 -5.51 8.18
N HIS A 143 -6.19 -5.33 7.17
CA HIS A 143 -7.20 -6.28 6.74
C HIS A 143 -6.98 -6.63 5.26
N ASP A 144 -7.08 -7.92 4.98
CA ASP A 144 -6.99 -8.53 3.66
C ASP A 144 -7.92 -9.75 3.70
N ARG A 145 -9.13 -9.60 3.15
CA ARG A 145 -10.19 -10.60 3.30
C ARG A 145 -9.83 -11.96 2.71
N ASP A 146 -9.08 -11.96 1.60
CA ASP A 146 -8.64 -13.19 0.93
C ASP A 146 -7.75 -14.05 1.81
N THR A 147 -6.90 -13.42 2.62
CA THR A 147 -5.95 -14.13 3.49
C THR A 147 -6.40 -14.24 4.95
N MET A 148 -7.29 -13.36 5.39
CA MET A 148 -7.67 -13.24 6.81
C MET A 148 -9.14 -13.55 7.10
N GLY A 149 -9.99 -13.68 6.09
CA GLY A 149 -11.43 -13.90 6.26
C GLY A 149 -12.08 -12.71 6.98
N ASP A 150 -12.77 -12.97 8.08
CA ASP A 150 -13.48 -11.96 8.90
C ASP A 150 -12.60 -11.37 10.02
N ARG A 151 -11.27 -11.46 9.88
CA ARG A 151 -10.29 -11.06 10.89
C ARG A 151 -9.31 -10.05 10.32
N SER A 152 -8.63 -9.34 11.22
CA SER A 152 -7.57 -8.41 10.88
C SER A 152 -6.33 -8.65 11.73
N GLN A 153 -5.16 -8.27 11.21
CA GLN A 153 -3.91 -8.30 11.95
C GLN A 153 -3.61 -6.94 12.59
N TRP A 154 -3.21 -6.98 13.86
CA TRP A 154 -2.85 -5.81 14.64
C TRP A 154 -1.36 -5.80 14.99
N TYR A 155 -0.67 -4.76 14.55
CA TYR A 155 0.75 -4.53 14.72
C TYR A 155 0.98 -3.48 15.80
N MET A 156 1.81 -3.81 16.79
CA MET A 156 2.06 -3.00 18.00
C MET A 156 3.54 -3.02 18.43
N GLY A 157 4.46 -3.29 17.49
CA GLY A 157 5.91 -3.36 17.74
C GLY A 157 6.45 -4.73 18.14
N GLY A 158 5.70 -5.78 17.83
CA GLY A 158 6.08 -7.18 17.99
C GLY A 158 5.38 -8.05 16.96
N ALA A 159 5.29 -9.35 17.21
CA ALA A 159 4.50 -10.24 16.35
C ALA A 159 3.04 -9.74 16.26
N PRO A 160 2.44 -9.71 15.05
CA PRO A 160 1.08 -9.24 14.89
C PRO A 160 0.08 -10.14 15.61
N VAL A 161 -1.00 -9.54 16.12
CA VAL A 161 -2.09 -10.24 16.81
C VAL A 161 -3.31 -10.24 15.93
N THR A 162 -3.85 -11.42 15.64
CA THR A 162 -5.09 -11.53 14.86
C THR A 162 -6.31 -11.28 15.73
N ARG A 163 -7.18 -10.33 15.36
CA ARG A 163 -8.43 -10.01 16.04
C ARG A 163 -9.64 -10.16 15.10
N PRO A 164 -10.83 -10.54 15.60
CA PRO A 164 -12.05 -10.50 14.80
C PRO A 164 -12.38 -9.08 14.31
N GLY A 165 -13.05 -8.99 13.16
CA GLY A 165 -13.52 -7.74 12.58
C GLY A 165 -12.51 -7.06 11.65
N GLU A 166 -13.01 -6.06 10.93
CA GLU A 166 -12.27 -5.20 10.02
C GLU A 166 -11.51 -4.08 10.76
N CYS A 167 -10.72 -3.29 10.04
CA CYS A 167 -10.03 -2.16 10.64
C CYS A 167 -10.97 -1.00 10.96
N PRO A 168 -10.77 -0.29 12.09
CA PRO A 168 -11.64 0.82 12.47
C PRO A 168 -11.62 1.95 11.45
N GLN A 169 -12.80 2.43 11.08
CA GLN A 169 -13.03 3.55 10.17
C GLN A 169 -14.13 4.45 10.73
N GLU A 170 -14.17 5.72 10.32
CA GLU A 170 -15.28 6.66 10.57
C GLU A 170 -16.21 6.79 9.36
#